data_AF-A0A257MFM0-F1
#
_entry.id   AF-A0A257MFM0-F1
#
_cell.length_a   1.000
_cell.length_b   1.000
_cell.length_c   1.000
_cell.angle_alpha   90.00
_cell.angle_beta   90.00
_cell.angle_gamma   90.00
#
_symmetry.space_group_name_H-M   'P 1'
#
loop_
_entity.id
_entity.type
_entity.pdbx_description
1 polymer ?
#
loop_
_entity_poly.entity_id
_entity_poly.type
_entity_poly.pdbx_seq_one_letter_code
_entity_poly.pdbx_strand_id
1 'polypeptide(L)'
;MESISEKEVRDLEDRAAYLKGEKARSLKEEAASILARAEAAHVGPDLLDRLDMLLVNLTEASRDVCTNTRCPHYGKKCKMR
;
A
#
# COMPACT_ATOMS: atom_id res chain seq x y z
N MET A 1 7.00 2.11 -22.65
CA MET A 1 6.63 1.68 -21.30
C MET A 1 7.41 2.58 -20.36
N GLU A 2 6.74 3.36 -19.51
CA GLU A 2 7.45 4.14 -18.49
C GLU A 2 8.01 3.16 -17.46
N SER A 3 9.33 3.10 -17.37
CA SER A 3 10.04 2.30 -16.37
C SER A 3 9.79 2.90 -15.00
N ILE A 4 9.26 2.09 -14.08
CA ILE A 4 9.06 2.51 -12.68
C ILE A 4 10.40 3.00 -12.14
N SER A 5 10.41 4.25 -11.70
CA SER A 5 11.63 4.90 -11.22
C SER A 5 11.80 4.70 -9.72
N GLU A 6 13.05 4.70 -9.26
CA GLU A 6 13.37 4.65 -7.83
C GLU A 6 12.72 5.81 -7.05
N LYS A 7 12.57 6.97 -7.70
CA LYS A 7 11.85 8.12 -7.13
C LYS A 7 10.38 7.80 -6.87
N GLU A 8 9.72 7.11 -7.78
CA GLU A 8 8.31 6.74 -7.65
C GLU A 8 8.09 5.78 -6.47
N VAL A 9 8.98 4.78 -6.30
CA VAL A 9 8.96 3.88 -5.13
C VAL A 9 9.19 4.65 -3.84
N ARG A 10 10.14 5.58 -3.82
CA ARG A 10 10.44 6.40 -2.64
C ARG A 10 9.28 7.31 -2.26
N ASP A 11 8.62 7.94 -3.23
CA ASP A 11 7.46 8.80 -2.99
C ASP A 11 6.29 7.98 -2.40
N LEU A 12 6.13 6.70 -2.79
CA LEU A 12 5.14 5.80 -2.19
C LEU A 12 5.50 5.42 -0.75
N GLU A 13 6.76 5.13 -0.47
CA GLU A 13 7.26 4.85 0.88
C GLU A 13 7.02 6.04 1.83
N ASP A 14 7.34 7.26 1.37
CA ASP A 14 7.11 8.49 2.14
C ASP A 14 5.62 8.74 2.40
N ARG A 15 4.76 8.48 1.40
CA ARG A 15 3.30 8.53 1.58
C ARG A 15 2.84 7.47 2.58
N ALA A 16 3.38 6.26 2.53
CA ALA A 16 2.98 5.18 3.42
C ALA A 16 3.33 5.42 4.89
N ALA A 17 4.43 6.13 5.16
CA ALA A 17 4.93 6.40 6.52
C ALA A 17 3.88 7.06 7.46
N TYR A 18 2.93 7.82 6.90
CA TYR A 18 1.96 8.59 7.67
C TYR A 18 0.50 8.15 7.45
N LEU A 19 0.25 7.17 6.57
CA LEU A 19 -1.11 6.74 6.24
C LEU A 19 -1.55 5.56 7.08
N LYS A 20 -2.82 5.58 7.48
CA LYS A 20 -3.50 4.49 8.20
C LYS A 20 -4.90 4.28 7.65
N GLY A 21 -5.43 3.08 7.84
CA GLY A 21 -6.81 2.77 7.52
C GLY A 21 -7.16 2.82 6.04
N GLU A 22 -8.29 3.47 5.71
CA GLU A 22 -8.81 3.58 4.34
C GLU A 22 -7.74 4.13 3.37
N LYS A 23 -6.99 5.16 3.78
CA LYS A 23 -5.94 5.76 2.94
C LYS A 23 -4.76 4.83 2.72
N ALA A 24 -4.38 4.04 3.74
CA ALA A 24 -3.36 3.01 3.59
C ALA A 24 -3.83 1.87 2.67
N ARG A 25 -5.14 1.55 2.69
CA ARG A 25 -5.74 0.58 1.78
C ARG A 25 -5.73 1.06 0.33
N SER A 26 -6.14 2.30 0.06
CA SER A 26 -6.05 2.86 -1.29
C SER A 26 -4.60 2.88 -1.80
N LEU A 27 -3.65 3.26 -0.94
CA LEU A 27 -2.23 3.24 -1.29
C LEU A 27 -1.71 1.80 -1.49
N LYS A 28 -2.23 0.81 -0.77
CA LYS A 28 -1.90 -0.61 -0.98
C LYS A 28 -2.31 -1.07 -2.38
N GLU A 29 -3.51 -0.71 -2.82
CA GLU A 29 -4.02 -1.05 -4.16
C GLU A 29 -3.17 -0.39 -5.25
N GLU A 30 -2.76 0.86 -5.04
CA GLU A 30 -1.81 1.59 -5.90
C GLU A 30 -0.44 0.90 -5.96
N ALA A 31 0.14 0.57 -4.80
CA ALA A 31 1.44 -0.12 -4.70
C ALA A 31 1.40 -1.52 -5.34
N ALA A 32 0.30 -2.27 -5.21
CA ALA A 32 0.15 -3.59 -5.82
C ALA A 32 0.12 -3.51 -7.37
N SER A 33 -0.55 -2.50 -7.90
CA SER A 33 -0.56 -2.23 -9.35
C SER A 33 0.84 -1.83 -9.85
N ILE A 34 1.59 -1.08 -9.06
CA ILE A 34 2.97 -0.70 -9.37
C ILE A 34 3.89 -1.92 -9.33
N LEU A 35 3.78 -2.78 -8.32
CA LEU A 35 4.55 -4.02 -8.24
C LEU A 35 4.30 -4.91 -9.47
N ALA A 36 3.05 -5.17 -9.84
CA ALA A 36 2.72 -5.98 -11.01
C ALA A 36 3.32 -5.42 -12.32
N ARG A 37 3.35 -4.09 -12.45
CA ARG A 37 4.01 -3.42 -13.58
C ARG A 37 5.53 -3.53 -13.51
N ALA A 38 6.12 -3.47 -12.32
CA ALA A 38 7.57 -3.60 -12.11
C ALA A 38 8.04 -5.02 -12.44
N GLU A 39 7.28 -6.03 -12.01
CA GLU A 39 7.51 -7.44 -12.33
C GLU A 39 7.44 -7.67 -13.85
N ALA A 40 6.39 -7.15 -14.50
CA ALA A 40 6.22 -7.26 -15.95
C ALA A 40 7.31 -6.53 -16.74
N ALA A 41 7.86 -5.45 -16.19
CA ALA A 41 8.98 -4.71 -16.77
C ALA A 41 10.36 -5.30 -16.40
N HIS A 42 10.41 -6.41 -15.66
CA HIS A 42 11.64 -7.03 -15.16
C HIS A 42 12.57 -6.03 -14.46
N VAL A 43 11.99 -5.13 -13.67
CA VAL A 43 12.73 -4.17 -12.86
C VAL A 43 13.62 -4.92 -11.87
N GLY A 44 14.78 -4.32 -11.54
CA GLY A 44 15.77 -4.96 -10.67
C GLY A 44 15.19 -5.43 -9.32
N PRO A 45 15.74 -6.51 -8.75
CA PRO A 45 15.20 -7.17 -7.55
C PRO A 45 15.10 -6.23 -6.36
N ASP A 46 16.03 -5.29 -6.19
CA ASP A 46 16.02 -4.32 -5.08
C ASP A 46 14.73 -3.47 -5.05
N LEU A 47 14.19 -3.09 -6.21
CA LEU A 47 12.96 -2.30 -6.28
C LEU A 47 11.71 -3.15 -6.03
N LEU A 48 11.74 -4.42 -6.46
CA LEU A 48 10.67 -5.37 -6.18
C LEU A 48 10.58 -5.66 -4.68
N ASP A 49 11.73 -5.95 -4.04
CA ASP A 49 11.80 -6.23 -2.60
C ASP A 49 11.29 -5.06 -1.74
N ARG A 50 11.59 -3.82 -2.15
CA ARG A 50 11.07 -2.61 -1.49
C ARG A 50 9.56 -2.48 -1.63
N LEU A 51 9.02 -2.73 -2.83
CA LEU A 51 7.58 -2.69 -3.07
C LEU A 51 6.85 -3.80 -2.32
N ASP A 52 7.43 -4.99 -2.20
CA ASP A 52 6.88 -6.09 -1.40
C ASP A 52 6.84 -5.74 0.09
N MET A 53 7.93 -5.22 0.64
CA MET A 53 7.96 -4.73 2.03
C MET A 53 6.94 -3.62 2.27
N LEU A 54 6.79 -2.70 1.31
CA LEU A 54 5.79 -1.64 1.37
C LEU A 54 4.36 -2.21 1.43
N LEU A 55 4.06 -3.24 0.65
CA LEU A 55 2.75 -3.90 0.66
C LEU A 55 2.43 -4.58 1.99
N VAL A 56 3.43 -5.17 2.64
CA VAL A 56 3.28 -5.74 3.99
C VAL A 56 2.93 -4.63 4.99
N ASN A 57 3.70 -3.54 5.00
CA ASN A 57 3.48 -2.39 5.89
C ASN A 57 2.11 -1.75 5.69
N LEU A 58 1.69 -1.55 4.43
CA LEU A 58 0.37 -1.01 4.11
C LEU A 58 -0.76 -1.97 4.47
N THR A 59 -0.52 -3.28 4.37
CA THR A 59 -1.48 -4.29 4.85
C THR A 59 -1.70 -4.15 6.35
N GLU A 60 -0.64 -4.01 7.13
CA GLU A 60 -0.75 -3.76 8.58
C GLU A 60 -1.42 -2.43 8.88
N ALA A 61 -1.00 -1.35 8.22
CA ALA A 61 -1.58 -0.02 8.40
C ALA A 61 -3.07 0.06 8.01
N SER A 62 -3.52 -0.79 7.07
CA SER A 62 -4.93 -0.87 6.65
C SER A 62 -5.82 -1.67 7.62
N ARG A 63 -5.25 -2.55 8.45
CA ARG A 63 -6.01 -3.46 9.34
C ARG A 63 -6.76 -2.75 10.47
N ASP A 64 -6.34 -1.54 10.85
CA ASP A 64 -6.91 -0.83 11.99
C ASP A 64 -8.30 -0.24 11.72
N VAL A 65 -8.85 -0.32 10.50
CA VAL A 65 -10.11 0.35 10.14
C VAL A 65 -11.21 -0.63 9.77
N CYS A 66 -12.42 -0.38 10.29
CA CYS A 66 -13.57 -1.23 10.05
C CYS A 66 -14.05 -1.13 8.59
N THR A 67 -13.93 -2.23 7.85
CA THR A 67 -14.33 -2.35 6.43
C THR A 67 -15.78 -2.80 6.26
N ASN A 68 -16.51 -3.03 7.36
CA ASN A 68 -17.91 -3.41 7.31
C ASN A 68 -18.75 -2.15 7.09
N THR A 69 -19.29 -1.99 5.88
CA THR A 69 -20.13 -0.85 5.48
C THR A 69 -21.42 -0.72 6.29
N ARG A 70 -21.83 -1.77 7.02
CA ARG A 70 -22.97 -1.75 7.94
C ARG A 70 -22.59 -1.38 9.38
N CYS A 71 -21.31 -1.19 9.68
CA CYS A 71 -20.84 -0.86 11.02
C CYS A 71 -21.01 0.64 11.31
N PRO A 72 -21.54 1.03 12.48
CA PRO A 72 -21.61 2.44 12.91
C PRO A 72 -20.22 3.10 13.10
N HIS A 73 -19.15 2.30 13.03
CA HIS A 73 -17.76 2.73 13.07
C HIS A 73 -17.02 2.48 11.74
N TYR A 74 -17.74 2.35 10.62
CA TYR A 74 -17.15 2.28 9.28
C TYR A 74 -16.15 3.43 9.05
N GLY A 75 -14.98 3.12 8.50
CA GLY A 75 -13.93 4.12 8.26
C GLY A 75 -13.22 4.64 9.52
N LYS A 76 -13.57 4.15 10.72
CA LYS A 76 -12.91 4.46 12.00
C LYS A 76 -12.22 3.22 12.58
N LYS A 77 -11.44 3.41 13.66
CA LYS A 77 -10.78 2.31 14.37
C LYS A 77 -11.79 1.23 14.73
N CYS A 78 -11.58 0.01 14.25
CA CYS A 78 -12.50 -1.09 14.51
C CYS A 78 -12.49 -1.42 16.01
N LYS A 79 -13.65 -1.30 16.68
CA LYS A 79 -13.80 -1.61 18.12
C LYS A 79 -14.26 -3.06 18.40
N MET A 80 -14.45 -3.86 17.35
CA MET A 80 -14.89 -5.26 17.45
C MET A 80 -13.71 -6.24 17.42
N ARG A 81 -12.49 -5.74 17.63
CA ARG A 81 -11.27 -6.53 17.83
C ARG A 81 -10.53 -5.99 19.05
#